data_AF-A0A3S4JT09-F1
#
_entry.id   AF-A0A3S4JT09-F1
#
_cell.length_a   1.000
_cell.length_b   1.000
_cell.length_c   1.000
_cell.angle_alpha   90.00
_cell.angle_beta   90.00
_cell.angle_gamma   90.00
#
_symmetry.space_group_name_H-M   'P 1'
#
loop_
_entity.id
_entity.type
_entity.pdbx_description
1 polymer ?
#
loop_
_entity_poly.entity_id
_entity_poly.type
_entity_poly.pdbx_seq_one_letter_code
_entity_poly.pdbx_strand_id
1 'polypeptide(L)'
;MNQTTTDLPKFIDDDPQQITNELITAYQNMAGKTLYPGQVERLLIDLIAYRESVARAAFNDAGRQNLVAFARAPMLDYLGELVGVTRLPAQPARSKVSFTFAPGAPQTVVIKRQTLVAGRGDIQFQTIDEAVVNILKDQEVSTTLAVVAVEPGMDGNGQEPAPSTSWWTT
;
A
#
# COMPACT_ATOMS: atom_id res chain seq x y z
N MET A 1 28.02 -10.77 -14.55
CA MET A 1 27.24 -10.05 -15.58
C MET A 1 26.70 -8.78 -14.94
N ASN A 2 27.37 -7.65 -15.16
CA ASN A 2 26.94 -6.35 -14.66
C ASN A 2 25.86 -5.82 -15.61
N GLN A 3 24.60 -5.79 -15.17
CA GLN A 3 23.60 -4.91 -15.77
C GLN A 3 23.18 -3.88 -14.71
N THR A 4 23.99 -2.84 -14.59
CA THR A 4 23.53 -1.55 -14.09
C THR A 4 22.72 -0.90 -15.22
N THR A 5 21.45 -1.29 -15.35
CA THR A 5 20.52 -0.58 -16.21
C THR A 5 19.39 -0.12 -15.32
N THR A 6 19.56 1.08 -14.76
CA THR A 6 18.51 1.87 -14.10
C THR A 6 17.45 2.37 -15.12
N ASP A 7 17.41 1.79 -16.32
CA ASP A 7 16.42 2.11 -17.33
C ASP A 7 15.32 1.05 -17.35
N LEU A 8 14.09 1.53 -17.25
CA LEU A 8 12.88 0.73 -17.40
C LEU A 8 12.86 0.10 -18.81
N PRO A 9 12.41 -1.16 -18.94
CA PRO A 9 12.34 -1.79 -20.25
C PRO A 9 11.38 -1.02 -21.16
N LYS A 10 11.89 -0.63 -22.34
CA LYS A 10 11.14 0.04 -23.40
C LYS A 10 10.95 -0.93 -24.56
N PHE A 11 9.71 -1.08 -25.01
CA PHE A 11 9.36 -1.90 -26.17
C PHE A 11 9.41 -1.10 -27.47
N ILE A 12 9.14 0.19 -27.38
CA ILE A 12 9.20 1.16 -28.47
C ILE A 12 9.90 2.44 -28.00
N ASP A 13 10.59 3.13 -28.91
CA ASP A 13 11.14 4.45 -28.61
C ASP A 13 9.99 5.47 -28.48
N ASP A 14 9.98 6.16 -27.34
CA ASP A 14 9.00 7.16 -26.94
C ASP A 14 9.57 8.58 -26.91
N ASP A 15 10.80 8.80 -27.39
CA ASP A 15 11.42 10.12 -27.47
C ASP A 15 10.59 11.07 -28.36
N PRO A 16 9.95 12.12 -27.78
CA PRO A 16 9.11 13.04 -28.53
C PRO A 16 9.86 13.77 -29.64
N GLN A 17 11.17 14.01 -29.48
CA GLN A 17 11.96 14.70 -30.49
C GLN A 17 12.20 13.81 -31.71
N GLN A 18 12.51 12.54 -31.49
CA GLN A 18 12.66 11.57 -32.59
C GLN A 18 11.35 11.40 -33.35
N ILE A 19 10.24 11.21 -32.65
CA ILE A 19 8.89 11.08 -33.25
C ILE A 19 8.55 12.31 -34.09
N THR A 20 8.82 13.51 -33.57
CA THR A 20 8.56 14.75 -34.31
C THR A 20 9.39 14.82 -35.58
N ASN A 21 10.68 14.48 -35.50
CA ASN A 21 11.57 14.49 -36.66
C ASN A 21 11.15 13.47 -37.71
N GLU A 22 10.78 12.25 -37.30
CA GLU A 22 10.23 11.20 -38.18
C GLU A 22 8.99 11.72 -38.94
N LEU A 23 8.05 12.35 -38.24
CA LEU A 23 6.83 12.89 -38.84
C LEU A 23 7.11 14.08 -39.77
N ILE A 24 8.05 14.96 -39.42
CA ILE A 24 8.47 16.06 -40.31
C ILE A 24 9.08 15.48 -41.59
N THR A 25 10.00 14.52 -41.48
CA THR A 25 10.63 13.89 -42.64
C THR A 25 9.61 13.15 -43.51
N ALA A 26 8.69 12.41 -42.91
CA ALA A 26 7.61 11.73 -43.62
C ALA A 26 6.74 12.73 -44.41
N TYR A 27 6.33 13.84 -43.76
CA TYR A 27 5.55 14.88 -44.41
C TYR A 27 6.31 15.55 -45.56
N GLN A 28 7.58 15.92 -45.36
CA GLN A 28 8.41 16.54 -46.40
C GLN A 28 8.57 15.64 -47.63
N ASN A 29 8.76 14.34 -47.40
CA ASN A 29 8.86 13.34 -48.48
C ASN A 29 7.55 13.19 -49.25
N MET A 30 6.40 13.20 -48.57
CA MET A 30 5.07 13.07 -49.20
C MET A 30 4.64 14.34 -49.94
N ALA A 31 4.89 15.51 -49.34
CA ALA A 31 4.47 16.80 -49.89
C ALA A 31 5.47 17.37 -50.91
N GLY A 32 6.69 16.82 -50.99
CA GLY A 32 7.75 17.30 -51.87
C GLY A 32 8.23 18.73 -51.57
N LYS A 33 7.97 19.23 -50.35
CA LYS A 33 8.29 20.60 -49.92
C LYS A 33 8.95 20.63 -48.55
N THR A 34 9.85 21.59 -48.35
CA THR A 34 10.46 21.85 -47.03
C THR A 34 9.46 22.52 -46.12
N LEU A 35 9.26 21.95 -44.92
CA LEU A 35 8.37 22.48 -43.90
C LEU A 35 9.11 23.49 -43.02
N TYR A 36 8.52 24.68 -42.82
CA TYR A 36 9.09 25.74 -41.97
C TYR A 36 8.33 25.88 -40.64
N PRO A 37 8.99 26.35 -39.56
CA PRO A 37 8.39 26.38 -38.22
C PRO A 37 7.09 27.18 -38.07
N GLY A 38 6.91 28.25 -38.85
CA GLY A 38 5.74 29.13 -38.75
C GLY A 38 4.52 28.69 -39.57
N GLN A 39 4.57 27.53 -40.22
CA GLN A 39 3.48 27.05 -41.08
C GLN A 39 2.40 26.32 -40.27
N VAL A 40 1.14 26.41 -40.71
CA VAL A 40 0.02 25.73 -40.03
C VAL A 40 0.22 24.21 -40.04
N GLU A 41 0.82 23.67 -41.11
CA GLU A 41 1.13 22.24 -41.20
C GLU A 41 2.16 21.80 -40.15
N ARG A 42 3.06 22.69 -39.72
CA ARG A 42 3.98 22.39 -38.62
C ARG A 42 3.22 22.22 -37.30
N LEU A 43 2.28 23.11 -37.01
CA LEU A 43 1.45 23.01 -35.81
C LEU A 43 0.63 21.69 -35.79
N LEU A 44 0.11 21.28 -36.95
CA LEU A 44 -0.60 20.01 -37.08
C LEU A 44 0.32 18.81 -36.83
N ILE A 45 1.54 18.83 -37.37
CA ILE A 45 2.53 17.77 -37.15
C ILE A 45 2.94 17.70 -35.67
N ASP A 46 3.18 18.83 -35.03
CA ASP A 46 3.52 18.87 -33.59
C ASP A 46 2.38 18.30 -32.72
N LEU A 47 1.12 18.58 -33.08
CA LEU A 47 -0.05 17.98 -32.41
C LEU A 47 -0.07 16.45 -32.58
N ILE A 48 0.16 15.95 -33.79
CA ILE A 48 0.18 14.51 -34.06
C ILE A 48 1.35 13.85 -33.32
N ALA A 49 2.55 14.44 -33.38
CA ALA A 49 3.74 13.96 -32.69
C ALA A 49 3.52 13.88 -31.17
N TYR A 50 2.86 14.88 -30.59
CA TYR A 50 2.50 14.85 -29.18
C TYR A 50 1.54 13.69 -28.87
N ARG A 51 0.47 13.51 -29.66
CA ARG A 51 -0.48 12.41 -29.43
C ARG A 51 0.16 11.04 -29.62
N GLU A 52 1.06 10.90 -30.57
CA GLU A 52 1.80 9.67 -30.81
C GLU A 52 2.78 9.36 -29.69
N SER A 53 3.54 10.35 -29.19
CA SER A 53 4.46 10.12 -28.05
C SER A 53 3.72 9.67 -26.79
N VAL A 54 2.55 10.26 -26.49
CA VAL A 54 1.68 9.80 -25.40
C VAL A 54 1.20 8.35 -25.62
N ALA A 55 0.85 7.98 -26.85
CA ALA A 55 0.44 6.62 -27.17
C ALA A 55 1.60 5.62 -27.01
N ARG A 56 2.80 5.94 -27.52
CA ARG A 56 4.01 5.11 -27.37
C ARG A 56 4.39 4.93 -25.90
N ALA A 57 4.30 5.99 -25.09
CA ALA A 57 4.49 5.92 -23.64
C ALA A 57 3.47 4.99 -22.96
N ALA A 58 2.19 5.05 -23.36
CA ALA A 58 1.15 4.15 -22.85
C ALA A 58 1.41 2.69 -23.24
N PHE A 59 1.89 2.42 -24.46
CA PHE A 59 2.32 1.08 -24.87
C PHE A 59 3.47 0.55 -24.02
N ASN A 60 4.48 1.38 -23.74
CA ASN A 60 5.57 1.01 -22.85
C ASN A 60 5.09 0.75 -21.41
N ASP A 61 4.13 1.52 -20.87
CA ASP A 61 3.53 1.24 -19.56
C ASP A 61 2.75 -0.10 -19.58
N ALA A 62 1.91 -0.32 -20.58
CA ALA A 62 1.16 -1.56 -20.73
C ALA A 62 2.06 -2.79 -20.88
N GLY A 63 3.14 -2.68 -21.67
CA GLY A 63 4.15 -3.74 -21.80
C GLY A 63 4.84 -4.06 -20.47
N ARG A 64 5.17 -3.03 -19.68
CA ARG A 64 5.72 -3.20 -18.33
C ARG A 64 4.74 -3.87 -17.37
N GLN A 65 3.44 -3.62 -17.50
CA GLN A 65 2.42 -4.31 -16.71
C GLN A 65 2.32 -5.81 -16.98
N ASN A 66 2.85 -6.32 -18.10
CA ASN A 66 2.92 -7.75 -18.38
C ASN A 66 4.15 -8.44 -17.77
N LEU A 67 5.11 -7.67 -17.24
CA LEU A 67 6.31 -8.19 -16.61
C LEU A 67 6.12 -8.17 -15.09
N VAL A 68 6.09 -9.35 -14.45
CA VAL A 68 5.85 -9.49 -13.00
C VAL A 68 6.77 -8.60 -12.15
N ALA A 69 8.02 -8.40 -12.57
CA ALA A 69 8.99 -7.56 -11.86
C ALA A 69 8.65 -6.05 -11.86
N PHE A 70 7.83 -5.58 -12.81
CA PHE A 70 7.49 -4.17 -13.00
C PHE A 70 5.99 -3.88 -12.93
N ALA A 71 5.15 -4.92 -12.88
CA ALA A 71 3.71 -4.79 -12.80
C ALA A 71 3.29 -4.20 -11.45
N ARG A 72 2.24 -3.37 -11.49
CA ARG A 72 1.57 -2.80 -10.31
C ARG A 72 0.15 -3.37 -10.19
N ALA A 73 -0.46 -3.22 -9.02
CA ALA A 73 -1.86 -3.61 -8.85
C ALA A 73 -2.76 -2.82 -9.83
N PRO A 74 -3.77 -3.44 -10.46
CA PRO A 74 -4.24 -4.82 -10.26
C PRO A 74 -3.56 -5.88 -11.15
N MET A 75 -2.77 -5.49 -12.17
CA MET A 75 -2.14 -6.44 -13.10
C MET A 75 -1.22 -7.44 -12.40
N LEU A 76 -0.48 -7.00 -11.37
CA LEU A 76 0.39 -7.89 -10.60
C LEU A 76 -0.41 -9.03 -9.93
N ASP A 77 -1.61 -8.74 -9.42
CA ASP A 77 -2.45 -9.74 -8.76
C ASP A 77 -2.98 -10.75 -9.80
N TYR A 78 -3.39 -10.30 -10.99
CA TYR A 78 -3.78 -11.19 -12.09
C TYR A 78 -2.63 -12.07 -12.57
N LEU A 79 -1.42 -11.52 -12.70
CA LEU A 79 -0.23 -12.30 -13.05
C LEU A 79 0.14 -13.31 -11.96
N GLY A 80 -0.04 -12.94 -10.68
CA GLY A 80 0.11 -13.85 -9.55
C GLY A 80 -0.90 -15.01 -9.60
N GLU A 81 -2.15 -14.72 -9.92
CA GLU A 81 -3.21 -15.72 -10.03
C GLU A 81 -2.89 -16.77 -11.11
N LEU A 82 -2.30 -16.36 -12.24
CA LEU A 82 -1.86 -17.28 -13.31
C LEU A 82 -0.80 -18.29 -12.85
N VAL A 83 0.01 -17.95 -11.84
CA VAL A 83 0.99 -18.87 -11.22
C VAL A 83 0.49 -19.50 -9.92
N GLY A 84 -0.81 -19.38 -9.62
CA GLY A 84 -1.45 -19.96 -8.45
C GLY A 84 -1.17 -19.21 -7.14
N VAL A 85 -0.63 -18.00 -7.20
CA VAL A 85 -0.34 -17.16 -6.03
C VAL A 85 -1.43 -16.10 -5.89
N THR A 86 -2.17 -16.16 -4.79
CA THR A 86 -3.19 -15.15 -4.46
C THR A 86 -2.67 -14.20 -3.40
N ARG A 87 -3.05 -12.92 -3.50
CA ARG A 87 -2.75 -11.94 -2.47
C ARG A 87 -3.55 -12.28 -1.20
N LEU A 88 -2.85 -12.47 -0.08
CA LEU A 88 -3.50 -12.69 1.20
C LEU A 88 -4.29 -11.44 1.62
N PRO A 89 -5.53 -11.60 2.12
CA PRO A 89 -6.29 -10.48 2.67
C PRO A 89 -5.57 -9.90 3.89
N ALA A 90 -5.83 -8.64 4.20
CA ALA A 90 -5.33 -8.00 5.40
C ALA A 90 -5.72 -8.84 6.64
N GLN A 91 -4.73 -9.29 7.40
CA GLN A 91 -4.97 -10.02 8.64
C GLN A 91 -4.95 -9.05 9.81
N PRO A 92 -5.85 -9.22 10.80
CA PRO A 92 -5.84 -8.38 11.98
C PRO A 92 -4.62 -8.69 12.85
N ALA A 93 -4.00 -7.63 13.38
CA ALA A 93 -2.87 -7.76 14.27
C ALA A 93 -3.26 -8.49 15.57
N ARG A 94 -2.38 -9.35 16.08
CA ARG A 94 -2.54 -10.06 17.35
C ARG A 94 -1.50 -9.58 18.35
N SER A 95 -1.92 -9.20 19.55
CA SER A 95 -1.03 -8.79 20.64
C SER A 95 -1.45 -9.42 21.97
N LYS A 96 -0.61 -9.27 23.00
CA LYS A 96 -0.93 -9.66 24.38
C LYS A 96 -0.93 -8.41 25.24
N VAL A 97 -2.01 -8.19 25.98
CA VAL A 97 -2.13 -7.06 26.91
C VAL A 97 -2.16 -7.61 28.33
N SER A 98 -1.32 -7.04 29.20
CA SER A 98 -1.34 -7.32 30.63
C SER A 98 -2.20 -6.30 31.34
N PHE A 99 -3.28 -6.75 31.97
CA PHE A 99 -4.10 -5.95 32.86
C PHE A 99 -3.55 -6.09 34.28
N THR A 100 -3.16 -4.98 34.89
CA THR A 100 -2.67 -4.93 36.27
C THR A 100 -3.70 -4.21 37.15
N PHE A 101 -4.12 -4.86 38.23
CA PHE A 101 -5.07 -4.32 39.19
C PHE A 101 -4.37 -3.98 40.50
N ALA A 102 -4.51 -2.73 40.94
CA ALA A 102 -3.98 -2.26 42.22
C ALA A 102 -4.66 -2.98 43.41
N PRO A 103 -3.96 -3.11 44.55
CA PRO A 103 -4.53 -3.68 45.76
C PRO A 103 -5.76 -2.88 46.23
N GLY A 104 -6.83 -3.55 46.64
CA GLY A 104 -8.08 -2.90 47.00
C GLY A 104 -9.08 -3.83 47.68
N ALA A 105 -10.34 -3.37 47.85
CA ALA A 105 -11.37 -4.22 48.45
C ALA A 105 -11.50 -5.55 47.68
N PRO A 106 -11.57 -6.72 48.37
CA PRO A 106 -11.67 -8.01 47.70
C PRO A 106 -12.89 -8.07 46.80
N GLN A 107 -12.67 -8.19 45.51
CA GLN A 107 -13.74 -8.29 44.51
C GLN A 107 -13.29 -9.12 43.32
N THR A 108 -14.23 -9.84 42.72
CA THR A 108 -14.00 -10.64 41.51
C THR A 108 -14.39 -9.82 40.29
N VAL A 109 -13.42 -9.54 39.43
CA VAL A 109 -13.60 -8.84 38.15
C VAL A 109 -13.56 -9.85 37.02
N VAL A 110 -14.59 -9.87 36.20
CA VAL A 110 -14.65 -10.71 35.00
C VAL A 110 -14.40 -9.84 33.77
N ILE A 111 -13.26 -10.07 33.12
CA ILE A 111 -12.93 -9.49 31.82
C ILE A 111 -13.55 -10.39 30.75
N LYS A 112 -14.69 -9.98 30.21
CA LYS A 112 -15.40 -10.73 29.17
C LYS A 112 -14.58 -10.74 27.88
N ARG A 113 -14.83 -11.74 27.04
CA ARG A 113 -14.42 -11.70 25.63
C ARG A 113 -15.02 -10.47 24.94
N GLN A 114 -14.31 -9.93 23.95
CA GLN A 114 -14.66 -8.69 23.23
C GLN A 114 -14.60 -7.41 24.07
N THR A 115 -13.87 -7.43 25.19
CA THR A 115 -13.58 -6.19 25.92
C THR A 115 -12.66 -5.33 25.05
N LEU A 116 -13.09 -4.10 24.77
CA LEU A 116 -12.32 -3.15 23.96
C LEU A 116 -11.14 -2.60 24.76
N VAL A 117 -9.96 -2.69 24.17
CA VAL A 117 -8.72 -2.11 24.66
C VAL A 117 -8.28 -1.07 23.65
N ALA A 118 -8.18 0.19 24.08
CA ALA A 118 -7.67 1.25 23.23
C ALA A 118 -6.19 1.02 22.94
N GLY A 119 -5.83 1.04 21.65
CA GLY A 119 -4.45 1.10 21.19
C GLY A 119 -3.95 2.54 21.10
N ARG A 120 -2.86 2.74 20.36
CA ARG A 120 -2.35 4.08 20.06
C ARG A 120 -3.16 4.72 18.94
N GLY A 121 -3.70 5.92 19.16
CA GLY A 121 -4.55 6.63 18.19
C GLY A 121 -5.97 6.05 18.14
N ASP A 122 -6.52 5.87 16.95
CA ASP A 122 -7.89 5.36 16.74
C ASP A 122 -7.98 3.82 16.68
N ILE A 123 -6.86 3.11 16.84
CA ILE A 123 -6.81 1.65 16.74
C ILE A 123 -7.43 1.03 17.99
N GLN A 124 -8.38 0.11 17.80
CA GLN A 124 -9.02 -0.63 18.87
C GLN A 124 -8.66 -2.12 18.79
N PHE A 125 -8.40 -2.71 19.95
CA PHE A 125 -8.18 -4.14 20.12
C PHE A 125 -9.33 -4.74 20.92
N GLN A 126 -9.64 -6.02 20.70
CA GLN A 126 -10.66 -6.76 21.45
C GLN A 126 -10.06 -8.03 22.06
N THR A 127 -10.42 -8.34 23.31
CA THR A 127 -9.99 -9.59 23.97
C THR A 127 -10.58 -10.82 23.28
N ILE A 128 -9.76 -11.84 23.09
CA ILE A 128 -10.14 -13.09 22.42
C ILE A 128 -10.68 -14.11 23.43
N ASP A 129 -10.17 -14.06 24.66
CA ASP A 129 -10.51 -14.96 25.75
C ASP A 129 -11.11 -14.19 26.95
N GLU A 130 -11.85 -14.90 27.79
CA GLU A 130 -12.36 -14.40 29.07
C GLU A 130 -11.34 -14.68 30.17
N ALA A 131 -11.14 -13.72 31.08
CA ALA A 131 -10.38 -13.93 32.31
C ALA A 131 -11.16 -13.47 33.53
N VAL A 132 -11.09 -14.27 34.59
CA VAL A 132 -11.58 -13.90 35.91
C VAL A 132 -10.39 -13.52 36.77
N VAL A 133 -10.39 -12.30 37.31
CA VAL A 133 -9.33 -11.76 38.16
C VAL A 133 -9.92 -11.45 39.53
N ASN A 134 -9.32 -12.01 40.57
CA ASN A 134 -9.68 -11.69 41.95
C ASN A 134 -8.74 -10.60 42.45
N ILE A 135 -9.27 -9.42 42.73
CA ILE A 135 -8.51 -8.34 43.35
C ILE A 135 -8.29 -8.69 44.82
N LEU A 136 -7.04 -8.60 45.26
CA LEU A 136 -6.63 -8.89 46.63
C LEU A 136 -6.38 -7.59 47.39
N LYS A 137 -6.53 -7.66 48.73
CA LYS A 137 -6.42 -6.50 49.61
C LYS A 137 -5.03 -5.88 49.65
N ASP A 138 -4.01 -6.73 49.66
CA ASP A 138 -2.63 -6.34 49.96
C ASP A 138 -1.66 -6.71 48.83
N GLN A 139 -2.17 -7.12 47.66
CA GLN A 139 -1.34 -7.57 46.55
C GLN A 139 -1.89 -7.12 45.20
N GLU A 140 -0.96 -6.69 44.34
CA GLU A 140 -1.23 -6.38 42.94
C GLU A 140 -1.42 -7.68 42.15
N VAL A 141 -2.47 -7.73 41.33
CA VAL A 141 -2.78 -8.92 40.52
C VAL A 141 -2.74 -8.53 39.06
N SER A 142 -1.96 -9.27 38.27
CA SER A 142 -1.88 -9.09 36.82
C SER A 142 -2.40 -10.31 36.07
N THR A 143 -3.07 -10.08 34.94
CA THR A 143 -3.46 -11.13 33.99
C THR A 143 -3.11 -10.71 32.58
N THR A 144 -2.59 -11.64 31.78
CA THR A 144 -2.25 -11.38 30.37
C THR A 144 -3.28 -12.05 29.47
N LEU A 145 -3.91 -11.25 28.62
CA LEU A 145 -4.90 -11.72 27.64
C LEU A 145 -4.43 -11.46 26.22
N ALA A 146 -4.76 -12.40 25.32
CA ALA A 146 -4.58 -12.19 23.90
C ALA A 146 -5.67 -11.25 23.37
N VAL A 147 -5.26 -10.27 22.56
CA VAL A 147 -6.14 -9.29 21.92
C VAL A 147 -5.91 -9.30 20.41
N VAL A 148 -6.96 -8.99 19.66
CA VAL A 148 -6.92 -8.87 18.19
C VAL A 148 -7.41 -7.49 17.77
N ALA A 149 -6.78 -6.87 16.78
CA ALA A 149 -7.23 -5.60 16.22
C ALA A 149 -8.64 -5.76 15.62
N VAL A 150 -9.50 -4.76 15.86
CA VAL A 150 -10.87 -4.74 15.32
C VAL A 150 -10.83 -4.51 13.81
N GLU A 151 -9.93 -3.64 13.35
CA GLU A 151 -9.73 -3.36 11.92
C GLU A 151 -8.55 -4.15 11.35
N PRO A 152 -8.75 -4.89 10.24
CA PRO A 152 -7.65 -5.57 9.56
C PRO A 152 -6.80 -4.56 8.77
N GLY A 153 -5.49 -4.55 9.00
CA GLY A 153 -4.60 -3.59 8.33
C GLY A 153 -3.19 -3.54 8.92
N MET A 154 -2.31 -2.79 8.27
CA MET A 154 -0.91 -2.62 8.70
C MET A 154 -0.80 -1.79 9.99
N ASP A 155 -1.81 -0.96 10.28
CA ASP A 155 -1.78 0.03 11.37
C ASP A 155 -1.68 -0.61 12.76
N GLY A 156 -2.20 -1.83 12.90
CA GLY A 156 -2.11 -2.61 14.14
C GLY A 156 -0.80 -3.42 14.32
N ASN A 157 0.02 -3.58 13.28
CA ASN A 157 1.22 -4.43 13.33
C ASN A 157 2.40 -3.73 14.03
N GLY A 158 3.09 -4.45 14.92
CA GLY A 158 4.30 -3.95 15.58
C GLY A 158 4.07 -2.93 16.71
N GLN A 159 2.83 -2.77 17.17
CA GLN A 159 2.51 -1.89 18.30
C GLN A 159 2.98 -2.54 19.61
N GLU A 160 3.84 -1.84 20.35
CA GLU A 160 4.11 -2.17 21.76
C GLU A 160 2.82 -1.95 22.57
N PRO A 161 2.48 -2.85 23.52
CA PRO A 161 1.37 -2.61 24.43
C PRO A 161 1.61 -1.29 25.17
N ALA A 162 0.76 -0.29 24.94
CA ALA A 162 0.82 0.94 25.71
C ALA A 162 0.57 0.59 27.19
N PRO A 163 1.36 1.11 28.15
CA PRO A 163 1.07 0.90 29.56
C PRO A 163 -0.31 1.49 29.86
N SER A 164 -1.25 0.65 30.28
CA SER A 164 -2.57 1.09 30.73
C SER A 164 -2.44 1.71 32.12
N THR A 165 -1.86 2.90 32.22
CA THR A 165 -1.87 3.68 33.47
C THR A 165 -3.20 4.44 33.53
N SER A 166 -4.28 3.74 33.87
CA SER A 166 -5.55 4.40 34.16
C SER A 166 -5.47 5.05 35.54
N TRP A 167 -5.23 6.37 35.57
CA TRP A 167 -5.40 7.19 36.76
C TRP A 167 -6.88 7.48 36.97
N TRP A 168 -7.59 6.59 37.65
CA TRP A 168 -8.87 6.94 38.26
C TRP A 168 -8.57 7.59 39.62
N THR A 169 -8.36 8.89 39.62
CA THR A 169 -8.40 9.68 40.85
C THR A 169 -9.80 10.28 40.96
N THR A 170 -10.54 9.86 41.98
CA THR A 170 -11.69 10.62 42.51
C THR A 170 -11.17 11.80 43.31
#